data_AF-A0A963E9W4-F1
#
_entry.id   AF-A0A963E9W4-F1
#
_cell.length_a   1.000
_cell.length_b   1.000
_cell.length_c   1.000
_cell.angle_alpha   90.00
_cell.angle_beta   90.00
_cell.angle_gamma   90.00
#
_symmetry.space_group_name_H-M   'P 1'
#
loop_
_entity.id
_entity.type
_entity.pdbx_description
1 polymer ?
#
loop_
_entity_poly.entity_id
_entity_poly.type
_entity_poly.pdbx_seq_one_letter_code
_entity_poly.pdbx_strand_id
1 'polypeptide(L)'
;MKSLKIASAISITILITGCVPHWTQTQCTTTDLNQQGLMDGRAGMSSDRFTKYQTDCNRFKITLSHAKYSQGWRIGNRQYCQPTNLYNLGRGGSAYPVVCNSSPAQRNAYSRGHQKFTKIQALKSRIASIDNQLNKTE
;
A
#
# COMPACT_ATOMS: atom_id res chain seq x y z
N MET A 1 -39.04 24.10 36.53
CA MET A 1 -37.94 23.93 37.49
C MET A 1 -37.29 22.56 37.30
N LYS A 2 -36.03 22.56 36.85
CA LYS A 2 -34.95 21.55 36.99
C LYS A 2 -35.36 20.06 36.98
N SER A 3 -34.89 19.25 36.03
CA SER A 3 -33.48 18.83 36.00
C SER A 3 -33.14 18.14 34.67
N LEU A 4 -32.22 18.75 33.93
CA LEU A 4 -31.64 18.15 32.72
C LEU A 4 -30.44 17.31 33.16
N LYS A 5 -30.58 15.97 33.15
CA LYS A 5 -29.46 15.06 33.43
C LYS A 5 -28.59 14.96 32.17
N ILE A 6 -27.55 15.79 32.12
CA ILE A 6 -26.50 15.68 31.11
C ILE A 6 -25.65 14.47 31.51
N ALA A 7 -25.99 13.30 30.95
CA ALA A 7 -25.12 12.14 30.97
C ALA A 7 -23.89 12.50 30.12
N SER A 8 -22.80 12.89 30.79
CA SER A 8 -21.53 13.20 30.17
C SER A 8 -20.94 11.91 29.57
N ALA A 9 -21.21 11.70 28.28
CA ALA A 9 -20.54 10.67 27.50
C ALA A 9 -19.11 11.15 27.24
N ILE A 10 -18.17 10.69 28.06
CA ILE A 10 -16.73 10.86 27.83
C ILE A 10 -16.38 9.97 26.63
N SER A 11 -16.48 10.51 25.42
CA SER A 11 -15.91 9.90 24.22
C SER A 11 -14.39 9.99 24.30
N ILE A 12 -13.75 8.91 24.74
CA ILE A 12 -12.30 8.70 24.58
C ILE A 12 -12.02 8.49 23.09
N THR A 13 -11.61 9.56 22.41
CA THR A 13 -11.06 9.47 21.06
C THR A 13 -9.61 9.02 21.17
N ILE A 14 -9.37 7.71 20.99
CA ILE A 14 -8.02 7.17 20.86
C ILE A 14 -7.46 7.65 19.52
N LEU A 15 -6.62 8.67 19.57
CA LEU A 15 -5.76 9.07 18.46
C LEU A 15 -4.69 7.99 18.32
N ILE A 16 -4.94 7.01 17.45
CA ILE A 16 -3.91 6.06 16.99
C ILE A 16 -2.86 6.84 16.21
N THR A 17 -1.83 7.31 16.90
CA THR A 17 -0.61 7.79 16.26
C THR A 17 0.03 6.60 15.58
N GLY A 18 -0.06 6.53 14.25
CA GLY A 18 0.60 5.47 13.47
C GLY A 18 2.10 5.51 13.74
N CYS A 19 2.64 4.46 14.34
CA CYS A 19 4.08 4.30 14.52
C CYS A 19 4.70 4.15 13.14
N VAL A 20 5.25 5.23 12.58
CA VAL A 20 6.16 5.12 11.44
C VAL A 20 7.44 4.48 11.98
N PRO A 21 7.83 3.27 11.53
CA PRO A 21 9.04 2.64 12.03
C PRO A 21 10.23 3.52 11.64
N HIS A 22 10.93 4.04 12.65
CA HIS A 22 12.10 4.87 12.50
C HIS A 22 13.38 4.03 12.45
N TRP A 23 14.38 4.48 11.71
CA TRP A 23 15.71 3.87 11.75
C TRP A 23 16.49 4.29 13.00
N THR A 24 17.05 3.29 13.67
CA THR A 24 18.02 3.42 14.76
C THR A 24 19.41 3.76 14.20
N GLN A 25 20.31 4.25 15.06
CA GLN A 25 21.70 4.52 14.68
C GLN A 25 22.38 3.27 14.09
N THR A 26 22.15 2.09 14.68
CA THR A 26 22.69 0.81 14.17
C THR A 26 22.19 0.51 12.76
N GLN A 27 20.91 0.72 12.47
CA GLN A 27 20.39 0.52 11.11
C GLN A 27 21.03 1.50 10.13
N CYS A 28 21.22 2.76 10.53
CA CYS A 28 21.88 3.76 9.68
C CYS A 28 23.32 3.41 9.30
N THR A 29 24.06 2.71 10.15
CA THR A 29 25.47 2.35 9.89
C THR A 29 25.65 0.97 9.26
N THR A 30 24.74 0.03 9.51
CA THR A 30 24.92 -1.38 9.11
C THR A 30 24.05 -1.83 7.94
N THR A 31 23.00 -1.08 7.59
CA THR A 31 22.07 -1.48 6.52
C THR A 31 22.73 -1.41 5.15
N ASP A 32 22.67 -2.51 4.40
CA ASP A 32 22.96 -2.47 2.97
C ASP A 32 21.83 -1.76 2.22
N LEU A 33 22.10 -0.52 1.81
CA LEU A 33 21.13 0.31 1.10
C LEU A 33 20.70 -0.27 -0.25
N ASN A 34 21.59 -0.99 -0.95
CA ASN A 34 21.20 -1.63 -2.22
C ASN A 34 20.17 -2.72 -1.95
N GLN A 35 20.42 -3.58 -0.97
CA GLN A 35 19.49 -4.63 -0.58
C GLN A 35 18.18 -4.05 -0.04
N GLN A 36 18.23 -3.00 0.78
CA GLN A 36 17.01 -2.33 1.27
C GLN A 36 16.19 -1.77 0.10
N GLY A 37 16.83 -1.07 -0.84
CA GLY A 37 16.16 -0.56 -2.03
C GLY A 37 15.51 -1.68 -2.84
N LEU A 38 16.23 -2.79 -3.05
CA LEU A 38 15.70 -3.97 -3.74
C LEU A 38 14.42 -4.50 -3.08
N MET A 39 14.40 -4.62 -1.76
CA MET A 39 13.21 -5.06 -1.02
C MET A 39 12.05 -4.09 -1.15
N ASP A 40 12.30 -2.79 -0.96
CA ASP A 40 11.26 -1.75 -1.09
C ASP A 40 10.65 -1.74 -2.50
N GLY A 41 11.50 -1.84 -3.54
CA GLY A 41 11.07 -1.92 -4.93
C GLY A 41 10.24 -3.17 -5.20
N ARG A 42 10.64 -4.34 -4.68
CA ARG A 42 9.86 -5.60 -4.78
C ARG A 42 8.51 -5.51 -4.08
N ALA A 43 8.42 -4.72 -3.02
CA ALA A 43 7.19 -4.48 -2.28
C ALA A 43 6.29 -3.42 -2.94
N GLY A 44 6.70 -2.82 -4.07
CA GLY A 44 5.93 -1.78 -4.76
C GLY A 44 5.90 -0.45 -4.01
N MET A 45 6.86 -0.21 -3.12
CA MET A 45 6.94 1.02 -2.35
C MET A 45 7.52 2.16 -3.19
N SER A 46 7.07 3.40 -2.97
CA SER A 46 7.69 4.58 -3.62
C SER A 46 9.16 4.73 -3.20
N SER A 47 10.00 5.14 -4.15
CA SER A 47 11.40 5.49 -3.90
C SER A 47 11.57 6.64 -2.90
N ASP A 48 10.53 7.47 -2.71
CA ASP A 48 10.53 8.58 -1.73
C ASP A 48 10.66 8.09 -0.28
N ARG A 49 10.50 6.78 -0.03
CA ARG A 49 10.84 6.16 1.25
C ARG A 49 12.28 6.45 1.67
N PHE A 50 13.21 6.57 0.72
CA PHE A 50 14.59 6.92 1.02
C PHE A 50 14.70 8.18 1.87
N THR A 51 13.89 9.21 1.60
CA THR A 51 13.90 10.46 2.35
C THR A 51 13.56 10.24 3.82
N LYS A 52 12.70 9.27 4.14
CA LYS A 52 12.38 8.91 5.53
C LYS A 52 13.61 8.30 6.23
N TYR A 53 14.29 7.36 5.58
CA TYR A 53 15.53 6.77 6.10
C TYR A 53 16.63 7.83 6.29
N GLN A 54 16.80 8.71 5.30
CA GLN A 54 17.77 9.80 5.39
C GLN A 54 17.45 10.77 6.52
N THR A 55 16.17 11.10 6.72
CA THR A 55 15.72 11.96 7.83
C THR A 55 16.07 11.34 9.18
N ASP A 56 15.82 10.04 9.34
CA ASP A 56 16.13 9.33 10.58
C ASP A 56 17.63 9.30 10.87
N CYS A 57 18.44 9.05 9.85
CA CYS A 57 19.90 8.96 9.96
C CYS A 57 20.60 10.31 10.12
N ASN A 58 20.00 11.39 9.63
CA ASN A 58 20.49 12.76 9.86
C ASN A 58 20.53 13.13 11.35
N ARG A 59 19.63 12.58 12.18
CA ARG A 59 19.65 12.78 13.65
C ARG A 59 20.95 12.28 14.29
N PHE A 60 21.58 11.29 13.67
CA PHE A 60 22.87 10.72 14.06
C PHE A 60 24.04 11.26 13.21
N LYS A 61 23.79 12.30 12.39
CA LYS A 61 24.76 12.90 11.45
C LYS A 61 25.29 11.93 10.39
N ILE A 62 24.49 10.91 10.01
CA ILE A 62 24.85 9.90 9.01
C ILE A 62 24.16 10.22 7.68
N THR A 63 24.94 10.33 6.60
CA THR A 63 24.42 10.49 5.23
C THR A 63 24.37 9.14 4.52
N LEU A 64 23.19 8.76 4.02
CA LEU A 64 22.98 7.52 3.29
C LEU A 64 23.26 7.72 1.79
N SER A 65 23.76 6.67 1.11
CA SER A 65 23.95 6.71 -0.34
C SER A 65 22.64 6.48 -1.08
N HIS A 66 22.02 7.56 -1.57
CA HIS A 66 20.84 7.48 -2.43
C HIS A 66 21.08 6.63 -3.69
N ALA A 67 22.29 6.71 -4.27
CA ALA A 67 22.65 5.95 -5.46
C ALA A 67 22.57 4.43 -5.24
N LYS A 68 23.10 3.93 -4.12
CA LYS A 68 23.02 2.51 -3.76
C LYS A 68 21.58 2.06 -3.58
N TYR A 69 20.79 2.83 -2.84
CA TYR A 69 19.36 2.55 -2.64
C TYR A 69 18.58 2.53 -3.95
N SER A 70 18.71 3.59 -4.75
CA SER A 70 18.00 3.74 -6.02
C SER A 70 18.33 2.61 -7.01
N GLN A 71 19.58 2.14 -7.03
CA GLN A 71 19.98 1.00 -7.84
C GLN A 71 19.19 -0.26 -7.47
N GLY A 72 19.17 -0.64 -6.19
CA GLY A 72 18.38 -1.76 -5.71
C GLY A 72 16.90 -1.58 -6.00
N TRP A 73 16.36 -0.40 -5.68
CA TRP A 73 14.95 -0.07 -5.88
C TRP A 73 14.49 -0.25 -7.32
N ARG A 74 15.26 0.22 -8.30
CA ARG A 74 14.92 0.01 -9.73
C ARG A 74 14.88 -1.46 -10.11
N ILE A 75 15.79 -2.28 -9.58
CA ILE A 75 15.80 -3.72 -9.83
C ILE A 75 14.54 -4.36 -9.24
N GLY A 76 14.24 -4.05 -7.98
CA GLY A 76 13.05 -4.58 -7.30
C GLY A 76 11.75 -4.14 -7.94
N ASN A 77 11.64 -2.85 -8.29
CA ASN A 77 10.46 -2.29 -8.93
C ASN A 77 10.18 -2.93 -10.29
N ARG A 78 11.22 -3.24 -11.09
CA ARG A 78 11.04 -4.02 -12.33
C ARG A 78 10.46 -5.41 -12.09
N GLN A 79 10.75 -6.03 -10.95
CA GLN A 79 10.19 -7.34 -10.57
C GLN A 79 8.74 -7.21 -10.08
N TYR A 80 8.44 -6.16 -9.31
CA TYR A 80 7.08 -5.85 -8.88
C TYR A 80 6.17 -5.51 -10.07
N CYS A 81 6.66 -4.72 -11.03
CA CYS A 81 5.90 -4.25 -12.19
C CYS A 81 5.82 -5.26 -13.35
N GLN A 82 6.05 -6.54 -13.08
CA GLN A 82 5.88 -7.58 -14.09
C GLN A 82 4.40 -7.73 -14.48
N PRO A 83 4.08 -7.96 -15.77
CA PRO A 83 2.70 -8.13 -16.24
C PRO A 83 1.89 -9.16 -15.43
N THR A 84 2.52 -10.26 -15.01
CA THR A 84 1.89 -11.29 -14.18
C THR A 84 1.42 -10.75 -12.83
N ASN A 85 2.24 -9.96 -12.14
CA ASN A 85 1.85 -9.34 -10.87
C ASN A 85 0.75 -8.30 -11.08
N LEU A 86 0.86 -7.46 -12.11
CA LEU A 86 -0.16 -6.46 -12.44
C LEU A 86 -1.52 -7.08 -12.79
N TYR A 87 -1.53 -8.21 -13.50
CA TYR A 87 -2.76 -8.97 -13.73
C TYR A 87 -3.38 -9.44 -12.41
N ASN A 88 -2.57 -9.96 -11.48
CA ASN A 88 -3.05 -10.39 -10.18
C ASN A 88 -3.60 -9.23 -9.33
N LEU A 89 -2.92 -8.08 -9.33
CA LEU A 89 -3.40 -6.87 -8.66
C LEU A 89 -4.75 -6.40 -9.23
N GLY A 90 -4.86 -6.33 -10.57
CA GLY A 90 -6.12 -6.00 -11.23
C GLY A 90 -7.23 -6.99 -10.87
N ARG A 91 -6.93 -8.30 -10.90
CA ARG A 91 -7.87 -9.37 -10.52
C ARG A 91 -8.29 -9.30 -9.05
N GLY A 92 -7.42 -8.83 -8.17
CA GLY A 92 -7.70 -8.58 -6.77
C GLY A 92 -8.44 -7.26 -6.51
N GLY A 93 -8.70 -6.44 -7.53
CA GLY A 93 -9.37 -5.15 -7.39
C GLY A 93 -8.47 -4.02 -6.88
N SER A 94 -7.16 -4.24 -6.80
CA SER A 94 -6.21 -3.18 -6.43
C SER A 94 -6.11 -2.13 -7.54
N ALA A 95 -5.81 -0.88 -7.16
CA ALA A 95 -5.49 0.17 -8.12
C ALA A 95 -4.18 -0.14 -8.88
N TYR A 96 -4.01 0.44 -10.06
CA TYR A 96 -2.75 0.32 -10.80
C TYR A 96 -1.62 0.99 -10.00
N PRO A 97 -0.50 0.30 -9.71
CA PRO A 97 0.57 0.89 -8.92
C PRO A 97 1.25 2.05 -9.66
N VAL A 98 1.25 3.24 -9.04
CA VAL A 98 1.85 4.45 -9.61
C VAL A 98 3.37 4.35 -9.80
N VAL A 99 4.03 3.46 -9.06
CA VAL A 99 5.48 3.18 -9.18
C VAL A 99 5.84 2.43 -10.47
N CYS A 100 4.84 1.85 -11.14
CA CYS A 100 5.05 1.12 -12.38
C CYS A 100 4.92 2.04 -13.59
N ASN A 101 5.82 1.83 -14.56
CA ASN A 101 5.65 2.39 -15.89
C ASN A 101 4.33 1.89 -16.48
N SER A 102 3.78 2.65 -17.42
CA SER A 102 2.55 2.29 -18.13
C SER A 102 2.88 1.74 -19.52
N SER A 103 3.67 0.65 -19.62
CA SER A 103 3.84 0.01 -20.93
C SER A 103 2.54 -0.66 -21.38
N PRO A 104 2.32 -0.85 -22.70
CA PRO A 104 1.13 -1.55 -23.19
C PRO A 104 0.94 -2.94 -22.58
N ALA A 105 2.01 -3.73 -22.46
CA ALA A 105 1.96 -5.07 -21.86
C ALA A 105 1.48 -5.04 -20.40
N GLN A 106 1.98 -4.09 -19.61
CA GLN A 106 1.60 -3.91 -18.21
C GLN A 106 0.14 -3.47 -18.06
N ARG A 107 -0.30 -2.46 -18.83
CA ARG A 107 -1.70 -2.00 -18.84
C ARG A 107 -2.67 -3.09 -19.28
N ASN A 108 -2.33 -3.83 -20.34
CA ASN A 108 -3.17 -4.91 -20.84
C ASN A 108 -3.30 -6.04 -19.82
N ALA A 109 -2.21 -6.42 -19.14
CA ALA A 109 -2.25 -7.42 -18.10
C ALA A 109 -3.12 -6.98 -16.92
N TYR A 110 -2.92 -5.76 -16.41
CA TYR A 110 -3.76 -5.19 -15.36
C TYR A 110 -5.24 -5.14 -15.76
N SER A 111 -5.55 -4.59 -16.93
CA SER A 111 -6.92 -4.44 -17.44
C SER A 111 -7.65 -5.78 -17.55
N ARG A 112 -7.00 -6.82 -18.07
CA ARG A 112 -7.59 -8.18 -18.10
C ARG A 112 -7.89 -8.72 -16.71
N GLY A 113 -6.99 -8.48 -15.75
CA GLY A 113 -7.23 -8.84 -14.36
C GLY A 113 -8.43 -8.08 -13.79
N HIS A 114 -8.44 -6.76 -13.96
CA HIS A 114 -9.48 -5.88 -13.46
C HIS A 114 -10.86 -6.19 -14.05
N GLN A 115 -10.92 -6.56 -15.34
CA GLN A 115 -12.16 -7.03 -15.97
C GLN A 115 -12.74 -8.28 -15.28
N LYS A 116 -11.88 -9.18 -14.78
CA LYS A 116 -12.35 -10.34 -14.00
C LYS A 116 -12.88 -9.91 -12.64
N PHE A 117 -12.19 -8.97 -11.98
CA PHE A 117 -12.66 -8.40 -10.71
C PHE A 117 -14.06 -7.78 -10.87
N THR A 118 -14.27 -6.91 -11.86
CA THR A 118 -15.58 -6.25 -12.07
C THR A 118 -16.70 -7.24 -12.36
N LYS A 119 -16.43 -8.28 -13.17
CA LYS A 119 -17.39 -9.37 -13.41
C LYS A 119 -17.76 -10.11 -12.12
N ILE A 120 -16.77 -10.44 -11.28
CA ILE A 120 -17.01 -11.11 -10.00
C ILE A 120 -17.86 -10.22 -9.08
N GLN A 121 -17.53 -8.93 -9.00
CA GLN A 121 -18.29 -7.98 -8.17
C GLN A 121 -19.73 -7.83 -8.66
N ALA A 122 -19.95 -7.75 -9.97
CA ALA A 122 -21.30 -7.69 -10.55
C ALA A 122 -22.14 -8.94 -10.21
N LEU A 123 -21.53 -10.13 -10.28
CA LEU A 123 -22.19 -11.38 -9.89
C LEU A 123 -22.52 -11.41 -8.39
N LYS A 124 -21.59 -10.97 -7.53
CA LYS A 124 -21.83 -10.86 -6.08
C LYS A 124 -22.97 -9.91 -5.75
N SER A 125 -23.02 -8.74 -6.40
CA SER A 125 -24.11 -7.79 -6.22
C SER A 125 -25.45 -8.38 -6.65
N ARG A 126 -25.47 -9.16 -7.74
CA ARG A 126 -26.68 -9.84 -8.19
C ARG A 126 -27.15 -10.92 -7.21
N ILE A 127 -26.24 -11.72 -6.66
CA ILE A 127 -26.56 -12.70 -5.59
C ILE A 127 -27.18 -11.97 -4.39
N ALA A 128 -26.51 -10.93 -3.89
CA ALA A 128 -27.01 -10.17 -2.75
C ALA A 128 -28.41 -9.55 -2.99
N SER A 129 -28.70 -9.15 -4.23
CA SER A 129 -30.03 -8.63 -4.58
C SER A 129 -31.11 -9.70 -4.59
N ILE A 130 -30.77 -10.93 -5.02
CA ILE A 130 -31.68 -12.07 -5.03
C ILE A 130 -31.97 -12.52 -3.59
N ASP A 131 -30.94 -12.62 -2.75
CA ASP A 131 -31.09 -13.00 -1.33
C ASP A 131 -32.01 -12.03 -0.58
N ASN A 132 -31.88 -10.72 -0.85
CA ASN A 132 -32.75 -9.70 -0.25
C ASN A 132 -34.22 -9.84 -0.71
N GLN A 133 -34.47 -10.31 -1.94
CA GLN A 133 -35.83 -10.57 -2.41
C GLN A 133 -36.43 -11.80 -1.73
N LEU A 134 -35.65 -12.86 -1.56
CA LEU A 134 -36.09 -14.07 -0.85
C LEU A 134 -36.51 -13.73 0.59
N ASN A 135 -35.67 -12.99 1.32
CA ASN A 135 -35.95 -12.60 2.72
C ASN A 135 -37.14 -11.66 2.91
N LYS A 136 -37.65 -11.02 1.85
CA LYS A 136 -38.85 -10.17 1.89
C LYS A 136 -40.14 -10.92 1.57
N THR A 137 -40.00 -12.11 1.00
CA THR A 137 -41.13 -12.94 0.57
C THR A 137 -41.56 -13.91 1.69
N GLU A 138 -40.72 -14.08 2.71
CA GLU A 138 -41.01 -14.74 3.99
C GLU A 138 -41.57 -13.74 5.02
#